data_AF-A0A2V7XU28-F1
#
_entry.id   AF-A0A2V7XU28-F1
#
_cell.length_a   1.000
_cell.length_b   1.000
_cell.length_c   1.000
_cell.angle_alpha   90.00
_cell.angle_beta   90.00
_cell.angle_gamma   90.00
#
_symmetry.space_group_name_H-M   'P 1'
#
loop_
_entity.id
_entity.type
_entity.pdbx_description
1 polymer ?
#
loop_
_entity_poly.entity_id
_entity_poly.type
_entity_poly.pdbx_seq_one_letter_code
_entity_poly.pdbx_strand_id
1 'polypeptide(L)'
;MTSVDVTLGALLDPSRAARMEEFHAENAANPDFNELLGRLLDVVTQPGAISRATCRLTATRLMDLANNRDADPQVRAEATEALRGLATRLAVPAADVAEIAHRHALRDDIQRFLERPDQPRTQPRPPAVPPGPPIGD
;
A
#
# COMPACT_ATOMS: atom_id res chain seq x y z
N MET A 1 -8.55 19.38 -6.22
CA MET A 1 -8.31 18.27 -5.28
C MET A 1 -9.54 18.08 -4.42
N THR A 2 -10.08 16.86 -4.35
CA THR A 2 -11.21 16.53 -3.46
C THR A 2 -10.70 16.34 -2.03
N SER A 3 -11.53 16.59 -1.02
CA SER A 3 -11.15 16.43 0.41
C SER A 3 -10.60 15.03 0.71
N VAL A 4 -11.22 14.00 0.12
CA VAL A 4 -10.80 12.58 0.25
C VAL A 4 -9.36 12.37 -0.21
N ASP A 5 -8.94 13.00 -1.31
CA ASP A 5 -7.60 12.84 -1.86
C ASP A 5 -6.52 13.41 -0.93
N VAL A 6 -6.80 14.57 -0.31
CA VAL A 6 -5.92 15.18 0.70
C VAL A 6 -5.80 14.27 1.93
N THR A 7 -6.92 13.73 2.40
CA THR A 7 -6.94 12.83 3.56
C THR A 7 -6.18 11.54 3.28
N LEU A 8 -6.43 10.88 2.15
CA LEU A 8 -5.73 9.66 1.78
C LEU A 8 -4.24 9.90 1.55
N GLY A 9 -3.88 11.04 0.94
CA GLY A 9 -2.47 11.43 0.77
C GLY A 9 -1.73 11.57 2.11
N ALA A 10 -2.38 12.16 3.12
CA ALA A 10 -1.80 12.27 4.46
C ALA A 10 -1.76 10.92 5.21
N LEU A 11 -2.81 10.10 5.08
CA LEU A 11 -2.90 8.80 5.75
C LEU A 11 -1.94 7.75 5.17
N LEU A 12 -1.67 7.82 3.86
CA LEU A 12 -0.81 6.90 3.13
C LEU A 12 0.54 7.53 2.73
N ASP A 13 0.94 8.59 3.43
CA ASP A 13 2.27 9.19 3.25
C ASP A 13 3.37 8.18 3.62
N PRO A 14 4.34 7.91 2.72
CA PRO A 14 5.37 6.88 2.94
C PRO A 14 6.20 7.12 4.20
N SER A 15 6.63 8.35 4.45
CA SER A 15 7.47 8.68 5.61
C SER A 15 6.69 8.58 6.91
N ARG A 16 5.40 8.93 6.90
CA ARG A 16 4.53 8.75 8.06
C ARG A 16 4.26 7.28 8.36
N ALA A 17 4.02 6.46 7.33
CA ALA A 17 3.81 5.03 7.50
C ALA A 17 5.05 4.36 8.14
N ALA A 18 6.25 4.63 7.61
CA ALA A 18 7.50 4.08 8.14
C ALA A 18 7.72 4.47 9.61
N ARG A 19 7.51 5.75 9.96
CA ARG A 19 7.60 6.19 11.38
C ARG A 19 6.60 5.46 12.28
N MET A 20 5.42 5.11 11.77
CA MET A 20 4.41 4.43 12.56
C MET A 20 4.84 2.99 12.88
N GLU A 21 5.42 2.30 11.90
CA GLU A 21 6.03 0.98 12.09
C GLU A 21 7.21 1.06 13.08
N GLU A 22 8.10 2.05 12.95
CA GLU A 22 9.22 2.27 13.88
C GLU A 22 8.73 2.48 15.33
N PHE A 23 7.77 3.38 15.54
CA PHE A 23 7.22 3.64 16.87
C PHE A 23 6.47 2.44 17.45
N HIS A 24 5.79 1.64 16.61
CA HIS A 24 5.15 0.41 17.04
C HIS A 24 6.18 -0.66 17.45
N ALA A 25 7.28 -0.79 16.70
CA ALA A 25 8.36 -1.71 17.01
C ALA A 25 9.07 -1.36 18.33
N GLU A 26 9.24 -0.06 18.63
CA GLU A 26 9.79 0.40 19.92
C GLU A 26 8.82 0.20 21.08
N ASN A 27 7.52 0.41 20.85
CA ASN A 27 6.49 0.25 21.86
C ASN A 27 5.18 -0.21 21.21
N ALA A 28 4.84 -1.48 21.45
CA ALA A 28 3.65 -2.12 20.91
C ALA A 28 2.31 -1.49 21.35
N ALA A 29 2.31 -0.54 22.30
CA ALA A 29 1.13 0.25 22.63
C ALA A 29 0.81 1.34 21.59
N ASN A 30 1.77 1.70 20.74
CA ASN A 30 1.55 2.61 19.61
C ASN A 30 0.79 1.89 18.48
N PRO A 31 0.01 2.61 17.66
CA PRO A 31 -0.72 2.00 16.56
C PRO A 31 0.21 1.50 15.46
N ASP A 32 -0.17 0.38 14.84
CA ASP A 32 0.54 -0.22 13.70
C ASP A 32 -0.03 0.25 12.35
N PHE A 33 0.81 0.29 11.32
CA PHE A 33 0.40 0.70 9.97
C PHE A 33 -0.62 -0.26 9.36
N ASN A 34 -0.43 -1.56 9.55
CA ASN A 34 -1.39 -2.56 9.16
C ASN A 34 -2.75 -2.39 9.86
N GLU A 35 -2.77 -1.97 11.14
CA GLU A 35 -4.02 -1.68 11.86
C GLU A 35 -4.76 -0.49 11.21
N LEU A 36 -4.04 0.59 10.87
CA LEU A 36 -4.60 1.73 10.16
C LEU A 36 -5.18 1.31 8.80
N LEU A 37 -4.43 0.50 8.04
CA LEU A 37 -4.86 -0.02 6.74
C LEU A 37 -6.14 -0.84 6.89
N GLY A 38 -6.20 -1.77 7.85
CA GLY A 38 -7.40 -2.56 8.15
C GLY A 38 -8.63 -1.69 8.39
N ARG A 39 -8.51 -0.70 9.28
CA ARG A 39 -9.61 0.24 9.59
C ARG A 39 -10.01 1.08 8.38
N LEU A 40 -9.04 1.53 7.57
CA LEU A 40 -9.32 2.27 6.34
C LEU A 40 -10.13 1.40 5.36
N LEU A 41 -9.72 0.15 5.15
CA LEU A 41 -10.42 -0.78 4.26
C LEU A 41 -11.86 -1.05 4.69
N ASP A 42 -12.12 -1.17 5.99
CA ASP A 42 -13.47 -1.39 6.53
C ASP A 42 -14.40 -0.19 6.26
N VAL A 43 -13.86 1.03 6.25
CA VAL A 43 -14.61 2.24 5.93
C VAL A 43 -14.88 2.35 4.43
N VAL A 44 -13.87 2.16 3.58
CA VAL A 44 -14.01 2.42 2.13
C VAL A 44 -14.75 1.32 1.38
N THR A 45 -14.96 0.16 1.99
CA THR A 45 -15.72 -0.94 1.38
C THR A 45 -17.21 -0.91 1.71
N GLN A 46 -17.67 0.06 2.50
CA GLN A 46 -19.09 0.29 2.76
C GLN A 46 -19.84 0.60 1.43
N PRO A 47 -21.11 0.18 1.27
CA PRO A 47 -21.83 0.39 0.01
C PRO A 47 -22.21 1.87 -0.22
N GLY A 48 -22.21 2.31 -1.49
CA GLY A 48 -22.70 3.64 -1.91
C GLY A 48 -21.76 4.40 -2.87
N ALA A 49 -22.26 5.41 -3.59
CA ALA A 49 -21.50 6.07 -4.67
C ALA A 49 -20.24 6.84 -4.19
N ILE A 50 -20.34 7.57 -3.07
CA ILE A 50 -19.20 8.25 -2.43
C ILE A 50 -18.15 7.23 -1.99
N SER A 51 -18.63 6.08 -1.48
CA SER A 51 -17.77 4.98 -1.10
C SER A 51 -17.08 4.34 -2.31
N ARG A 52 -17.78 4.10 -3.43
CA ARG A 52 -17.18 3.58 -4.68
C ARG A 52 -16.03 4.45 -5.18
N ALA A 53 -16.23 5.76 -5.26
CA ALA A 53 -15.18 6.69 -5.69
C ALA A 53 -14.00 6.72 -4.71
N THR A 54 -14.30 6.69 -3.41
CA THR A 54 -13.29 6.64 -2.35
C THR A 54 -12.50 5.34 -2.37
N CYS A 55 -13.18 4.20 -2.48
CA CYS A 55 -12.61 2.85 -2.60
C CYS A 55 -11.67 2.75 -3.80
N ARG A 56 -12.10 3.27 -4.96
CA ARG A 56 -11.26 3.36 -6.15
C ARG A 56 -10.00 4.17 -5.89
N LEU A 57 -10.14 5.34 -5.27
CA LEU A 57 -9.00 6.21 -4.96
C LEU A 57 -8.05 5.58 -3.94
N THR A 58 -8.58 4.90 -2.92
CA THR A 58 -7.78 4.14 -1.94
C THR A 58 -6.98 3.05 -2.63
N ALA A 59 -7.58 2.27 -3.54
CA ALA A 59 -6.86 1.27 -4.31
C ALA A 59 -5.73 1.90 -5.13
N THR A 60 -5.99 3.01 -5.83
CA THR A 60 -4.95 3.75 -6.58
C THR A 60 -3.80 4.19 -5.68
N ARG A 61 -4.10 4.81 -4.54
CA ARG A 61 -3.06 5.29 -3.60
C ARG A 61 -2.24 4.15 -2.99
N LEU A 62 -2.87 3.00 -2.70
CA LEU A 62 -2.16 1.80 -2.23
C LEU A 62 -1.26 1.21 -3.33
N MET A 63 -1.72 1.20 -4.59
CA MET A 63 -0.88 0.79 -5.73
C MET A 63 0.31 1.73 -5.93
N ASP A 64 0.12 3.04 -5.78
CA ASP A 64 1.20 4.03 -5.84
C ASP A 64 2.20 3.82 -4.71
N LEU A 65 1.72 3.60 -3.48
CA LEU A 65 2.57 3.36 -2.31
C LEU A 65 3.38 2.06 -2.45
N ALA A 66 2.74 0.96 -2.86
CA ALA A 66 3.43 -0.31 -3.11
C ALA A 66 4.51 -0.21 -4.21
N ASN A 67 4.29 0.67 -5.19
CA ASN A 67 5.24 0.93 -6.29
C ASN A 67 6.33 1.94 -5.96
N ASN A 68 6.19 2.71 -4.88
CA ASN A 68 7.12 3.75 -4.55
C ASN A 68 8.46 3.13 -4.13
N ARG A 69 9.50 3.31 -4.95
CA ARG A 69 10.83 2.73 -4.69
C ARG A 69 11.58 3.40 -3.55
N ASP A 70 11.18 4.62 -3.21
CA ASP A 70 11.78 5.42 -2.15
C ASP A 70 11.07 5.20 -0.81
N ALA A 71 9.96 4.45 -0.79
CA ALA A 71 9.26 4.05 0.43
C ALA A 71 9.95 2.85 1.10
N ASP A 72 9.77 2.75 2.42
CA ASP A 72 10.29 1.63 3.21
C ASP A 72 9.79 0.28 2.64
N PRO A 73 10.66 -0.75 2.52
CA PRO A 73 10.25 -2.07 2.02
C PRO A 73 9.07 -2.70 2.76
N GLN A 74 8.96 -2.51 4.08
CA GLN A 74 7.88 -3.04 4.90
C GLN A 74 6.56 -2.32 4.58
N VAL A 75 6.55 -0.98 4.58
CA VAL A 75 5.40 -0.15 4.16
C VAL A 75 4.86 -0.58 2.79
N ARG A 76 5.75 -0.87 1.83
CA ARG A 76 5.37 -1.33 0.49
C ARG A 76 4.75 -2.73 0.51
N ALA A 77 5.26 -3.62 1.35
CA ALA A 77 4.72 -4.96 1.54
C ALA A 77 3.32 -4.88 2.17
N GLU A 78 3.14 -4.05 3.18
CA GLU A 78 1.84 -3.83 3.84
C GLU A 78 0.82 -3.19 2.90
N ALA A 79 1.22 -2.22 2.08
CA ALA A 79 0.36 -1.67 1.04
C ALA A 79 -0.08 -2.75 0.02
N THR A 80 0.83 -3.67 -0.33
CA THR A 80 0.53 -4.82 -1.20
C THR A 80 -0.44 -5.78 -0.54
N GLU A 81 -0.27 -6.07 0.75
CA GLU A 81 -1.18 -6.92 1.51
C GLU A 81 -2.57 -6.28 1.67
N ALA A 82 -2.63 -4.97 1.92
CA ALA A 82 -3.88 -4.22 1.96
C ALA A 82 -4.64 -4.27 0.63
N LEU A 83 -3.96 -4.31 -0.52
CA LEU A 83 -4.62 -4.54 -1.82
C LEU A 83 -5.27 -5.92 -1.88
N ARG A 84 -4.63 -6.98 -1.35
CA ARG A 84 -5.23 -8.32 -1.24
C ARG A 84 -6.42 -8.34 -0.29
N GLY A 85 -6.29 -7.65 0.86
CA GLY A 85 -7.36 -7.46 1.83
C GLY A 85 -8.56 -6.71 1.25
N LEU A 86 -8.31 -5.71 0.40
CA LEU A 86 -9.35 -4.96 -0.31
C LEU A 86 -10.06 -5.85 -1.33
N ALA A 87 -9.31 -6.59 -2.16
CA ALA A 87 -9.88 -7.52 -3.13
C ALA A 87 -10.78 -8.58 -2.46
N THR A 88 -10.38 -9.07 -1.28
CA THR A 88 -11.18 -10.00 -0.46
C THR A 88 -12.48 -9.38 0.00
N ARG A 89 -12.47 -8.15 0.55
CA ARG A 89 -13.68 -7.44 0.98
C ARG A 89 -14.64 -7.16 -0.18
N LEU A 90 -14.10 -6.83 -1.36
CA LEU A 90 -14.89 -6.59 -2.57
C LEU A 90 -15.49 -7.87 -3.17
N ALA A 91 -15.06 -9.06 -2.76
CA ALA A 91 -15.62 -10.32 -3.22
C ALA A 91 -16.97 -10.67 -2.56
N VAL A 92 -17.35 -9.97 -1.49
CA VAL A 92 -18.65 -10.14 -0.83
C VAL A 92 -19.77 -9.77 -1.81
N PRO A 93 -20.85 -10.60 -1.93
CA PRO A 93 -21.97 -10.31 -2.81
C PRO A 93 -22.60 -8.94 -2.54
N ALA A 94 -23.00 -8.24 -3.60
CA ALA A 94 -23.74 -6.98 -3.54
C ALA A 94 -25.11 -7.14 -4.20
N ALA A 95 -26.09 -6.37 -3.75
CA ALA A 95 -27.46 -6.42 -4.29
C ALA A 95 -27.68 -5.48 -5.50
N ASP A 96 -26.93 -4.39 -5.57
CA ASP A 96 -27.05 -3.37 -6.62
C ASP A 96 -26.15 -3.69 -7.83
N VAL A 97 -26.69 -3.59 -9.05
CA VAL A 97 -25.97 -3.90 -10.29
C VAL A 97 -24.77 -2.97 -10.49
N ALA A 98 -24.90 -1.68 -10.16
CA ALA A 98 -23.79 -0.74 -10.29
C ALA A 98 -22.68 -1.04 -9.27
N GLU A 99 -23.04 -1.46 -8.05
CA GLU A 99 -22.09 -1.93 -7.04
C GLU A 99 -21.36 -3.21 -7.47
N ILE A 100 -22.07 -4.19 -8.04
CA ILE A 100 -21.47 -5.42 -8.59
C ILE A 100 -20.43 -5.07 -9.66
N ALA A 101 -20.82 -4.24 -10.65
CA ALA A 101 -19.94 -3.83 -11.74
C ALA A 101 -18.68 -3.11 -11.22
N HIS A 102 -18.84 -2.21 -10.24
CA HIS A 102 -17.72 -1.52 -9.62
C HIS A 102 -16.76 -2.48 -8.90
N ARG A 103 -17.28 -3.39 -8.06
CA ARG A 103 -16.48 -4.35 -7.31
C ARG A 103 -15.69 -5.26 -8.23
N HIS A 104 -16.31 -5.74 -9.32
CA HIS A 104 -15.64 -6.57 -10.32
C HIS A 104 -14.50 -5.80 -11.00
N ALA A 105 -14.78 -4.61 -11.53
CA ALA A 105 -13.76 -3.81 -12.22
C ALA A 105 -12.57 -3.48 -11.30
N LEU A 106 -12.82 -3.15 -10.03
CA LEU A 106 -11.77 -2.82 -9.08
C LEU A 106 -10.95 -4.05 -8.65
N ARG A 107 -11.58 -5.21 -8.48
CA ARG A 107 -10.87 -6.47 -8.21
C ARG A 107 -9.97 -6.86 -9.38
N ASP A 108 -10.44 -6.70 -10.61
CA ASP A 108 -9.64 -6.99 -11.81
C ASP A 108 -8.44 -6.04 -11.92
N ASP A 109 -8.62 -4.75 -11.60
CA ASP A 109 -7.53 -3.77 -11.54
C ASP A 109 -6.47 -4.16 -10.51
N ILE A 110 -6.90 -4.55 -9.30
CA ILE A 110 -6.01 -5.03 -8.24
C ILE A 110 -5.27 -6.31 -8.66
N GLN A 111 -5.99 -7.27 -9.24
CA GLN A 111 -5.39 -8.52 -9.70
C GLN A 111 -4.32 -8.26 -10.77
N ARG A 112 -4.61 -7.44 -11.78
CA ARG A 112 -3.62 -7.03 -12.79
C ARG A 112 -2.40 -6.38 -12.18
N PHE A 113 -2.59 -5.54 -11.17
CA PHE A 113 -1.48 -4.90 -10.46
C PHE A 113 -0.60 -5.94 -9.74
N LEU A 114 -1.21 -6.88 -9.01
CA LEU A 114 -0.50 -7.88 -8.21
C LEU A 114 0.19 -8.96 -9.05
N GLU A 115 -0.37 -9.28 -10.22
CA GLU A 115 0.16 -10.30 -11.13
C GLU A 115 1.15 -9.74 -12.16
N ARG A 116 1.32 -8.41 -12.21
CA ARG A 116 2.21 -7.81 -13.19
C ARG A 116 3.64 -8.36 -13.00
N PRO A 117 4.36 -8.66 -14.09
CA PRO A 117 5.75 -9.06 -13.97
C PRO A 117 6.55 -7.90 -13.34
N ASP A 118 7.20 -8.18 -12.22
CA ASP A 118 8.16 -7.26 -11.60
C ASP A 118 9.23 -6.88 -12.64
N GLN A 119 9.65 -5.62 -12.65
CA GLN A 119 10.89 -5.28 -13.33
C GLN A 119 12.02 -6.14 -12.73
N PRO A 120 12.94 -6.68 -13.56
CA PRO A 120 14.05 -7.47 -13.07
C PRO A 120 14.74 -6.74 -11.92
N ARG A 121 14.84 -7.39 -10.75
CA ARG A 121 15.54 -6.83 -9.59
C ARG A 121 16.99 -6.60 -10.00
N THR A 122 17.38 -5.34 -10.18
CA THR A 122 18.79 -4.98 -10.33
C THR A 122 19.46 -5.25 -8.99
N GLN A 123 20.40 -6.20 -8.94
CA GLN A 123 21.17 -6.44 -7.72
C GLN A 123 21.89 -5.14 -7.33
N PRO A 124 21.80 -4.69 -6.06
CA PRO A 124 22.62 -3.60 -5.58
C PRO A 124 24.08 -3.93 -5.86
N ARG A 125 24.80 -3.03 -6.54
CA ARG A 125 26.24 -3.22 -6.75
C ARG A 125 26.90 -3.23 -5.36
N PRO A 126 27.68 -4.27 -5.01
CA PRO A 126 28.42 -4.27 -3.76
C PRO A 126 29.26 -2.99 -3.65
N PRO A 127 29.37 -2.37 -2.47
CA PRO A 127 30.27 -1.24 -2.29
C PRO A 127 31.69 -1.65 -2.69
N ALA A 128 32.42 -0.74 -3.33
CA ALA A 128 33.83 -0.98 -3.66
C ALA A 128 34.61 -1.23 -2.36
N VAL A 129 35.42 -2.28 -2.34
CA VAL A 129 36.31 -2.55 -1.20
C VAL A 129 37.27 -1.35 -1.10
N PRO A 130 37.34 -0.65 0.05
CA PRO A 130 38.29 0.43 0.23
C PRO A 130 39.71 -0.12 0.04
N PRO A 131 40.64 0.64 -0.59
CA PRO A 131 42.02 0.21 -0.73
C PRO A 131 42.59 -0.15 0.63
N GLY A 132 43.12 -1.37 0.77
CA GLY A 132 43.83 -1.77 1.98
C GLY A 132 45.03 -0.83 2.20
N PRO A 133 45.30 -0.38 3.43
CA PRO A 133 46.50 0.40 3.69
C PRO A 133 47.75 -0.39 3.29
N PRO A 134 48.79 0.26 2.72
CA PRO A 134 50.03 -0.42 2.39
C PRO A 134 50.64 -1.04 3.66
N ILE A 135 51.06 -2.30 3.56
CA ILE A 135 51.87 -2.96 4.58
C ILE A 135 53.32 -2.99 4.07
N GLY A 136 54.23 -2.31 4.79
CA GLY A 136 55.69 -2.24 4.57
C GLY A 136 56.13 -0.92 3.92
N ASP A 137 57.15 -0.18 4.40
CA ASP A 137 58.29 -0.52 5.28
C ASP A 137 58.30 0.18 6.66
#